data_AF-A0A2V7YG40-F1
#
_entry.id   AF-A0A2V7YG40-F1
#
_cell.length_a   1.000
_cell.length_b   1.000
_cell.length_c   1.000
_cell.angle_alpha   90.00
_cell.angle_beta   90.00
_cell.angle_gamma   90.00
#
_symmetry.space_group_name_H-M   'P 1'
#
loop_
_entity.id
_entity.type
_entity.pdbx_description
1 polymer ?
#
loop_
_entity_poly.entity_id
_entity_poly.type
_entity_poly.pdbx_seq_one_letter_code
_entity_poly.pdbx_strand_id
1 'polypeptide(L)'
;MRKNTSEPTTGSRSLSTSSGLIDTTMNGDLFSTRDLRQMAGLGLAPEEAARQVEIFRNPPPYTRVLRPCRPGDGIRALSLADHDEFLGHFDAAARRGRTAKFVPASGAATRMFKDLLAFLAAPPGTEPSAPVRAFFANLPRFAFYEHLAAALDATGIDLDEAVRLGDWRIVLRYLLEKPGLGYADLPKGVLLFHRYPEGPRTPFEEHLVEAAAIDRDEDGLCLLHFTVSPEHQDDFERLLDRVRPGLEERFDCRFEVSFSTQRHSTDTLAVDPQNRPFRTDDGALLFRPGGHGALIDNLNELGRDGWDIVLLKNIDNVVPDDRKPVVHLWKRLLGGCLLAVREAAFVHLDRLEALDGVRGKRAEAVLREAGEFLEKELCRPLPEGFAQADPQERKRFLMDALDRPIRVCGVVRNQGEPGGGPFWVESPSGGISPQIVETSQIDP
;
A
#
# COMPACT_ATOMS: atom_id res chain seq x y z
N MET A 1 -60.66 17.21 -10.88
CA MET A 1 -61.38 18.14 -11.79
C MET A 1 -61.00 19.56 -11.38
N ARG A 2 -60.66 20.41 -12.36
CA ARG A 2 -60.06 21.76 -12.26
C ARG A 2 -58.52 21.81 -12.18
N LYS A 3 -57.96 21.95 -13.38
CA LYS A 3 -56.66 22.57 -13.70
C LYS A 3 -56.66 24.03 -13.22
N ASN A 4 -55.51 24.52 -12.77
CA ASN A 4 -55.07 25.87 -13.10
C ASN A 4 -53.54 25.91 -13.16
N THR A 5 -53.09 26.47 -14.27
CA THR A 5 -51.73 26.67 -14.76
C THR A 5 -51.14 27.96 -14.19
N SER A 6 -49.88 27.93 -13.76
CA SER A 6 -48.99 29.10 -13.76
C SER A 6 -47.54 28.63 -13.68
N GLU A 7 -46.78 28.90 -14.75
CA GLU A 7 -45.33 28.77 -14.83
C GLU A 7 -44.62 29.63 -13.76
N PRO A 8 -43.44 29.23 -13.29
CA PRO A 8 -42.46 30.17 -12.80
C PRO A 8 -41.30 30.33 -13.80
N THR A 9 -41.06 31.59 -14.11
CA THR A 9 -39.95 32.18 -14.84
C THR A 9 -38.57 31.73 -14.32
N THR A 10 -37.72 31.34 -15.26
CA THR A 10 -36.29 31.09 -15.09
C THR A 10 -35.54 32.41 -14.90
N GLY A 11 -34.92 32.56 -13.73
CA GLY A 11 -33.96 33.62 -13.43
C GLY A 11 -32.66 33.02 -12.94
N SER A 12 -31.78 32.61 -13.87
CA SER A 12 -30.42 32.19 -13.54
C SER A 12 -29.57 33.43 -13.21
N ARG A 13 -29.06 33.52 -11.97
CA ARG A 13 -27.84 34.28 -11.67
C ARG A 13 -26.75 33.29 -11.31
N SER A 14 -25.82 33.14 -12.24
CA SER A 14 -24.58 32.41 -12.12
C SER A 14 -23.69 33.06 -11.05
N LEU A 15 -23.30 32.28 -10.05
CA LEU A 15 -22.08 32.51 -9.28
C LEU A 15 -21.08 31.46 -9.74
N SER A 16 -20.04 31.95 -10.39
CA SER A 16 -18.95 31.22 -11.01
C SER A 16 -18.14 30.45 -9.96
N THR A 17 -18.31 29.14 -9.91
CA THR A 17 -17.27 28.23 -9.43
C THR A 17 -16.50 27.75 -10.65
N SER A 18 -15.24 28.16 -10.76
CA SER A 18 -14.28 27.70 -11.77
C SER A 18 -13.97 26.22 -11.56
N SER A 19 -14.87 25.36 -12.03
CA SER A 19 -14.52 24.00 -12.42
C SER A 19 -13.62 24.12 -13.65
N GLY A 20 -12.36 23.70 -13.53
CA GLY A 20 -11.47 23.57 -14.68
C GLY A 20 -12.07 22.59 -15.68
N LEU A 21 -12.75 23.13 -16.69
CA LEU A 21 -12.99 22.45 -17.95
C LEU A 21 -11.62 22.21 -18.56
N ILE A 22 -11.12 20.98 -18.41
CA ILE A 22 -10.06 20.48 -19.28
C ILE A 22 -10.66 20.51 -20.68
N ASP A 23 -10.17 21.45 -21.48
CA ASP A 23 -10.66 21.75 -22.81
C ASP A 23 -10.49 20.51 -23.70
N THR A 24 -11.60 19.98 -24.23
CA THR A 24 -11.64 18.84 -25.17
C THR A 24 -10.76 19.04 -26.41
N THR A 25 -10.31 20.27 -26.69
CA THR A 25 -9.36 20.55 -27.78
C THR A 25 -7.91 20.13 -27.47
N MET A 26 -7.50 20.02 -26.19
CA MET A 26 -6.14 19.59 -25.81
C MET A 26 -5.86 18.11 -26.11
N ASN A 27 -6.89 17.25 -26.10
CA ASN A 27 -6.72 15.81 -26.34
C ASN A 27 -6.43 15.47 -27.82
N GLY A 28 -6.89 16.30 -28.76
CA GLY A 28 -6.72 16.06 -30.21
C GLY A 28 -5.28 16.25 -30.70
N ASP A 29 -4.50 17.10 -30.03
CA ASP A 29 -3.11 17.40 -30.41
C ASP A 29 -2.08 16.54 -29.64
N LEU A 30 -2.47 15.99 -28.48
CA LEU A 30 -1.55 15.25 -27.61
C LEU A 30 -1.46 13.75 -27.96
N PHE A 31 -2.57 13.17 -28.44
CA PHE A 31 -2.71 11.73 -28.68
C PHE A 31 -3.21 11.42 -30.08
N SER A 32 -2.56 10.46 -30.74
CA SER A 32 -2.99 9.92 -32.03
C SER A 32 -4.12 8.90 -31.86
N THR A 33 -4.79 8.56 -32.96
CA THR A 33 -5.81 7.49 -32.98
C THR A 33 -5.24 6.14 -32.51
N ARG A 34 -3.95 5.87 -32.76
CA ARG A 34 -3.29 4.65 -32.25
C ARG A 34 -3.20 4.67 -30.73
N ASP A 35 -2.87 5.82 -30.15
CA ASP A 35 -2.74 5.99 -28.71
C ASP A 35 -4.07 5.83 -28.00
N LEU A 36 -5.14 6.42 -28.56
CA LEU A 36 -6.49 6.28 -28.02
C LEU A 36 -6.95 4.82 -28.00
N ARG A 37 -6.58 4.03 -29.02
CA ARG A 37 -6.84 2.59 -29.04
C ARG A 37 -6.00 1.82 -28.01
N GLN A 38 -4.72 2.19 -27.86
CA GLN A 38 -3.86 1.59 -26.83
C GLN A 38 -4.42 1.86 -25.43
N MET A 39 -4.80 3.11 -25.14
CA MET A 39 -5.40 3.51 -23.86
C MET A 39 -6.73 2.81 -23.59
N ALA A 40 -7.61 2.69 -24.60
CA ALA A 40 -8.86 1.95 -24.47
C ALA A 40 -8.61 0.46 -24.14
N GLY A 41 -7.58 -0.15 -24.72
CA GLY A 41 -7.16 -1.52 -24.39
C GLY A 41 -6.65 -1.68 -22.95
N LEU A 42 -6.11 -0.62 -22.36
CA LEU A 42 -5.66 -0.56 -20.96
C LEU A 42 -6.77 -0.11 -19.99
N GLY A 43 -7.94 0.28 -20.50
CA GLY A 43 -9.01 0.88 -19.69
C GLY A 43 -8.69 2.28 -19.16
N LEU A 44 -7.72 2.97 -19.75
CA LEU A 44 -7.31 4.31 -19.36
C LEU A 44 -8.10 5.36 -20.16
N ALA A 45 -8.75 6.30 -19.47
CA ALA A 45 -9.41 7.43 -20.12
C ALA A 45 -8.36 8.39 -20.69
N PRO A 46 -8.50 8.89 -21.94
CA PRO A 46 -7.57 9.86 -22.52
C PRO A 46 -7.39 11.12 -21.66
N GLU A 47 -8.45 11.54 -20.97
CA GLU A 47 -8.46 12.67 -20.04
C GLU A 47 -7.53 12.43 -18.84
N GLU A 48 -7.49 11.19 -18.33
CA GLU A 48 -6.58 10.82 -17.25
C GLU A 48 -5.12 10.81 -17.74
N ALA A 49 -4.85 10.28 -18.93
CA ALA A 49 -3.52 10.34 -19.53
C ALA A 49 -3.06 11.79 -19.77
N ALA A 50 -3.95 12.66 -20.24
CA ALA A 50 -3.66 14.09 -20.40
C ALA A 50 -3.38 14.76 -19.04
N ARG A 51 -4.18 14.46 -18.01
CA ARG A 51 -3.97 14.94 -16.64
C ARG A 51 -2.62 14.52 -16.09
N GLN A 52 -2.18 13.29 -16.36
CA GLN A 52 -0.85 12.81 -15.96
C GLN A 52 0.28 13.59 -16.64
N VAL A 53 0.17 13.87 -17.94
CA VAL A 53 1.16 14.72 -18.65
C VAL A 53 1.17 16.14 -18.06
N GLU A 54 0.00 16.66 -17.72
CA GLU A 54 -0.12 18.00 -17.14
C GLU A 54 0.53 18.10 -15.75
N ILE A 55 0.50 17.03 -14.95
CA ILE A 55 1.26 16.94 -13.69
C ILE A 55 2.76 17.11 -13.93
N PHE A 56 3.32 16.61 -15.03
CA PHE A 56 4.75 16.82 -15.32
C PHE A 56 5.04 18.25 -15.81
N ARG A 57 4.12 18.85 -16.56
CA ARG A 57 4.23 20.24 -17.05
C ARG A 57 4.10 21.26 -15.93
N ASN A 58 3.16 21.00 -15.02
CA ASN A 58 2.81 21.82 -13.88
C ASN A 58 2.83 20.93 -12.63
N PRO A 59 4.03 20.61 -12.10
CA PRO A 59 4.15 19.75 -10.94
C PRO A 59 3.37 20.33 -9.77
N PRO A 60 2.69 19.47 -8.98
CA PRO A 60 2.06 19.93 -7.75
C PRO A 60 3.13 20.57 -6.86
N PRO A 61 2.78 21.61 -6.11
CA PRO A 61 3.71 22.22 -5.17
C PRO A 61 4.19 21.16 -4.17
N TYR A 62 5.40 21.37 -3.65
CA TYR A 62 5.92 20.56 -2.57
C TYR A 62 4.95 20.53 -1.38
N THR A 63 5.04 19.45 -0.61
CA THR A 63 4.21 19.27 0.57
C THR A 63 4.54 20.37 1.58
N ARG A 64 3.52 21.12 2.02
CA ARG A 64 3.69 22.16 3.03
C ARG A 64 3.86 21.52 4.41
N VAL A 65 5.11 21.21 4.73
CA VAL A 65 5.52 20.68 6.04
C VAL A 65 5.55 21.80 7.06
N LEU A 66 4.80 21.64 8.15
CA LEU A 66 4.74 22.62 9.24
C LEU A 66 5.80 22.35 10.29
N ARG A 67 5.90 21.10 10.76
CA ARG A 67 6.82 20.66 11.83
C ARG A 67 6.84 19.14 11.96
N PRO A 68 7.91 18.52 12.48
CA PRO A 68 7.96 17.08 12.73
C PRO A 68 6.95 16.67 13.82
N CYS A 69 6.40 15.47 13.70
CA CYS A 69 5.62 14.87 14.79
C CYS A 69 6.56 14.37 15.89
N ARG A 70 6.10 14.42 17.14
CA ARG A 70 6.84 13.99 18.34
C ARG A 70 5.92 13.21 19.27
N PRO A 71 6.46 12.38 20.20
CA PRO A 71 5.64 11.79 21.24
C PRO A 71 4.83 12.86 22.00
N GLY A 72 3.51 12.69 22.08
CA GLY A 72 2.57 13.65 22.65
C GLY A 72 2.09 14.73 21.66
N ASP A 73 2.56 14.68 20.42
CA ASP A 73 2.33 15.72 19.41
C ASP A 73 2.35 15.12 17.99
N GLY A 74 1.23 14.53 17.59
CA GLY A 74 1.08 13.78 16.34
C GLY A 74 1.57 12.33 16.41
N ILE A 75 2.24 11.93 17.50
CA ILE A 75 2.58 10.53 17.79
C ILE A 75 2.10 10.18 19.20
N ARG A 76 1.22 9.16 19.30
CA ARG A 76 0.83 8.54 20.56
C ARG A 76 1.89 7.51 20.97
N ALA A 77 2.50 7.69 22.13
CA ALA A 77 3.37 6.68 22.71
C ALA A 77 2.54 5.69 23.53
N LEU A 78 2.64 4.40 23.22
CA LEU A 78 1.99 3.36 24.00
C LEU A 78 2.84 2.98 25.21
N SER A 79 2.22 2.97 26.38
CA SER A 79 2.79 2.45 27.61
C SER A 79 2.48 0.97 27.76
N LEU A 80 3.23 0.27 28.62
CA LEU A 80 2.94 -1.13 28.92
C LEU A 80 1.54 -1.32 29.54
N ALA A 81 0.99 -0.30 30.19
CA ALA A 81 -0.35 -0.36 30.78
C ALA A 81 -1.46 -0.35 29.71
N ASP A 82 -1.19 0.20 28.52
CA ASP A 82 -2.15 0.22 27.40
C ASP A 82 -2.23 -1.13 26.68
N HIS A 83 -1.25 -2.02 26.90
CA HIS A 83 -1.10 -3.25 26.11
C HIS A 83 -2.28 -4.20 26.30
N ASP A 84 -2.68 -4.48 27.54
CA ASP A 84 -3.72 -5.47 27.82
C ASP A 84 -5.06 -5.08 27.19
N GLU A 85 -5.41 -3.79 27.24
CA GLU A 85 -6.62 -3.25 26.62
C GLU A 85 -6.59 -3.43 25.09
N PHE A 86 -5.53 -2.95 24.43
CA PHE A 86 -5.45 -3.00 22.97
C PHE A 86 -5.29 -4.41 22.42
N LEU A 87 -4.52 -5.26 23.09
CA LEU A 87 -4.47 -6.68 22.74
C LEU A 87 -5.85 -7.33 22.90
N GLY A 88 -6.57 -7.01 23.98
CA GLY A 88 -7.95 -7.48 24.19
C GLY A 88 -8.91 -7.07 23.08
N HIS A 89 -8.86 -5.80 22.64
CA HIS A 89 -9.68 -5.32 21.51
C HIS A 89 -9.34 -6.07 20.22
N PHE A 90 -8.06 -6.18 19.89
CA PHE A 90 -7.63 -6.85 18.68
C PHE A 90 -8.02 -8.33 18.69
N ASP A 91 -7.73 -9.05 19.77
CA ASP A 91 -8.02 -10.48 19.86
C ASP A 91 -9.51 -10.78 19.80
N ALA A 92 -10.35 -9.89 20.36
CA ALA A 92 -11.80 -10.00 20.24
C ALA A 92 -12.29 -9.73 18.81
N ALA A 93 -11.65 -8.82 18.07
CA ALA A 93 -11.99 -8.55 16.68
C ALA A 93 -11.54 -9.69 15.74
N ALA A 94 -10.32 -10.19 15.93
CA ALA A 94 -9.76 -11.31 15.16
C ALA A 94 -10.61 -12.57 15.32
N ARG A 95 -10.94 -12.94 16.56
CA ARG A 95 -11.83 -14.07 16.87
C ARG A 95 -13.20 -13.98 16.21
N ARG A 96 -13.72 -12.77 15.99
CA ARG A 96 -14.99 -12.52 15.30
C ARG A 96 -14.85 -12.44 13.77
N GLY A 97 -13.69 -12.77 13.21
CA GLY A 97 -13.44 -12.72 11.76
C GLY A 97 -13.40 -11.30 11.18
N ARG A 98 -13.14 -10.28 12.00
CA ARG A 98 -13.14 -8.87 11.54
C ARG A 98 -11.82 -8.42 10.96
N THR A 99 -10.75 -9.17 11.18
CA THR A 99 -9.39 -8.83 10.75
C THR A 99 -9.02 -9.62 9.51
N ALA A 100 -8.43 -8.94 8.54
CA ALA A 100 -7.95 -9.56 7.33
C ALA A 100 -6.67 -8.88 6.86
N LYS A 101 -5.88 -9.61 6.09
CA LYS A 101 -4.55 -9.16 5.68
C LYS A 101 -4.53 -8.77 4.22
N PHE A 102 -4.00 -7.59 3.91
CA PHE A 102 -3.83 -7.13 2.55
C PHE A 102 -2.35 -6.90 2.22
N VAL A 103 -1.88 -7.55 1.15
CA VAL A 103 -0.46 -7.65 0.81
C VAL A 103 -0.20 -7.21 -0.62
N PRO A 104 0.38 -6.02 -0.83
CA PRO A 104 0.87 -5.62 -2.13
C PRO A 104 2.05 -6.49 -2.57
N ALA A 105 1.87 -7.25 -3.65
CA ALA A 105 2.82 -8.27 -4.13
C ALA A 105 3.17 -8.19 -5.63
N SER A 106 2.72 -7.13 -6.34
CA SER A 106 2.97 -6.92 -7.78
C SER A 106 4.40 -6.48 -8.13
N GLY A 107 5.25 -6.24 -7.13
CA GLY A 107 6.62 -5.76 -7.35
C GLY A 107 7.56 -6.84 -7.90
N ALA A 108 8.10 -6.58 -9.10
CA ALA A 108 9.17 -7.42 -9.68
C ALA A 108 10.47 -7.35 -8.86
N ALA A 109 11.19 -8.48 -8.79
CA ALA A 109 12.45 -8.57 -8.06
C ALA A 109 13.65 -7.99 -8.83
N THR A 110 13.50 -7.57 -10.08
CA THR A 110 14.61 -7.14 -10.97
C THR A 110 15.55 -6.11 -10.33
N ARG A 111 15.01 -5.15 -9.55
CA ARG A 111 15.85 -4.16 -8.83
C ARG A 111 16.77 -4.79 -7.78
N MET A 112 16.36 -5.90 -7.16
CA MET A 112 17.15 -6.66 -6.19
C MET A 112 18.41 -7.27 -6.82
N PHE A 113 18.34 -7.59 -8.12
CA PHE A 113 19.42 -8.23 -8.86
C PHE A 113 20.18 -7.29 -9.80
N LYS A 114 19.97 -5.95 -9.70
CA LYS A 114 20.50 -4.96 -10.65
C LYS A 114 22.00 -5.11 -10.90
N ASP A 115 22.81 -5.22 -9.85
CA ASP A 115 24.28 -5.34 -9.99
C ASP A 115 24.71 -6.69 -10.59
N LEU A 116 23.97 -7.76 -10.28
CA LEU A 116 24.23 -9.10 -10.82
C LEU A 116 23.88 -9.16 -12.31
N LEU A 117 22.73 -8.60 -12.69
CA LEU A 117 22.30 -8.45 -14.08
C LEU A 117 23.28 -7.58 -14.88
N ALA A 118 23.72 -6.46 -14.31
CA ALA A 118 24.72 -5.60 -14.94
C ALA A 118 26.05 -6.33 -15.19
N PHE A 119 26.52 -7.14 -14.24
CA PHE A 119 27.72 -7.95 -14.41
C PHE A 119 27.52 -9.08 -15.44
N LEU A 120 26.36 -9.72 -15.44
CA LEU A 120 26.02 -10.77 -16.40
C LEU A 120 26.01 -10.23 -17.84
N ALA A 121 25.44 -9.04 -18.05
CA ALA A 121 25.37 -8.37 -19.36
C ALA A 121 26.71 -7.74 -19.81
N ALA A 122 27.65 -7.51 -18.90
CA ALA A 122 28.93 -6.89 -19.23
C ALA A 122 29.83 -7.83 -20.07
N PRO A 123 30.74 -7.30 -20.92
CA PRO A 123 31.63 -8.10 -21.74
C PRO A 123 32.46 -9.13 -20.94
N PRO A 124 32.76 -10.31 -21.51
CA PRO A 124 33.70 -11.26 -20.91
C PRO A 124 35.03 -10.58 -20.52
N GLY A 125 35.56 -10.92 -19.34
CA GLY A 125 36.76 -10.29 -18.78
C GLY A 125 36.49 -9.01 -17.97
N THR A 126 35.26 -8.53 -17.89
CA THR A 126 34.90 -7.46 -16.95
C THR A 126 35.04 -7.94 -15.51
N GLU A 127 35.78 -7.20 -14.70
CA GLU A 127 35.95 -7.45 -13.26
C GLU A 127 34.62 -7.27 -12.50
N PRO A 128 34.32 -8.14 -11.51
CA PRO A 128 33.10 -8.02 -10.73
C PRO A 128 33.10 -6.73 -9.90
N SER A 129 31.91 -6.16 -9.67
CA SER A 129 31.76 -5.04 -8.73
C SER A 129 31.85 -5.53 -7.27
N ALA A 130 31.98 -4.61 -6.32
CA ALA A 130 31.97 -4.97 -4.89
C ALA A 130 30.68 -5.70 -4.46
N PRO A 131 29.47 -5.28 -4.88
CA PRO A 131 28.24 -6.03 -4.63
C PRO A 131 28.26 -7.46 -5.17
N VAL A 132 28.77 -7.67 -6.39
CA VAL A 132 28.87 -9.02 -6.99
C VAL A 132 29.82 -9.91 -6.19
N ARG A 133 30.99 -9.40 -5.79
CA ARG A 133 31.91 -10.15 -4.93
C ARG A 133 31.27 -10.49 -3.58
N ALA A 134 30.57 -9.54 -2.97
CA ALA A 134 29.88 -9.76 -1.70
C ALA A 134 28.78 -10.81 -1.81
N PHE A 135 28.05 -10.83 -2.93
CA PHE A 135 27.06 -11.86 -3.25
C PHE A 135 27.69 -13.26 -3.25
N PHE A 136 28.74 -13.47 -4.05
CA PHE A 136 29.39 -14.79 -4.13
C PHE A 136 30.04 -15.22 -2.81
N ALA A 137 30.62 -14.29 -2.05
CA ALA A 137 31.17 -14.57 -0.73
C ALA A 137 30.12 -15.04 0.29
N ASN A 138 28.85 -14.68 0.09
CA ASN A 138 27.73 -15.08 0.95
C ASN A 138 26.80 -16.10 0.28
N LEU A 139 27.12 -16.60 -0.91
CA LEU A 139 26.24 -17.47 -1.69
C LEU A 139 25.71 -18.69 -0.89
N PRO A 140 26.53 -19.40 -0.09
CA PRO A 140 26.05 -20.53 0.73
C PRO A 140 25.00 -20.18 1.80
N ARG A 141 24.85 -18.89 2.13
CA ARG A 141 23.92 -18.41 3.17
C ARG A 141 22.52 -18.14 2.65
N PHE A 142 22.33 -18.05 1.33
CA PHE A 142 21.03 -17.76 0.76
C PHE A 142 20.07 -18.96 0.85
N ALA A 143 18.79 -18.67 1.03
CA ALA A 143 17.74 -19.70 1.12
C ALA A 143 17.60 -20.54 -0.17
N PHE A 144 17.96 -19.96 -1.32
CA PHE A 144 17.93 -20.63 -2.62
C PHE A 144 19.18 -21.46 -2.95
N TYR A 145 20.21 -21.47 -2.09
CA TYR A 145 21.51 -22.08 -2.43
C TYR A 145 21.38 -23.55 -2.87
N GLU A 146 20.67 -24.38 -2.11
CA GLU A 146 20.47 -25.80 -2.44
C GLU A 146 19.70 -25.99 -3.75
N HIS A 147 18.74 -25.09 -4.04
CA HIS A 147 17.95 -25.15 -5.28
C HIS A 147 18.79 -24.73 -6.48
N LEU A 148 19.67 -23.75 -6.31
CA LEU A 148 20.62 -23.34 -7.33
C LEU A 148 21.64 -24.44 -7.61
N ALA A 149 22.17 -25.08 -6.56
CA ALA A 149 23.09 -26.20 -6.67
C ALA A 149 22.45 -27.37 -7.44
N ALA A 150 21.21 -27.75 -7.09
CA ALA A 150 20.48 -28.80 -7.80
C ALA A 150 20.21 -28.45 -9.27
N ALA A 151 19.91 -27.19 -9.60
CA ALA A 151 19.67 -26.76 -10.98
C ALA A 151 20.94 -26.86 -11.85
N LEU A 152 22.11 -26.54 -11.29
CA LEU A 152 23.41 -26.69 -11.95
C LEU A 152 23.81 -28.17 -12.08
N ASP A 153 23.63 -28.95 -11.02
CA ASP A 153 23.97 -30.38 -10.97
C ASP A 153 23.17 -31.19 -11.98
N ALA A 154 21.90 -30.83 -12.24
CA ALA A 154 21.08 -31.42 -13.30
C ALA A 154 21.70 -31.30 -14.70
N THR A 155 22.69 -30.42 -14.88
CA THR A 155 23.46 -30.24 -16.11
C THR A 155 24.93 -30.65 -15.99
N GLY A 156 25.31 -31.30 -14.89
CA GLY A 156 26.66 -31.78 -14.62
C GLY A 156 27.62 -30.70 -14.14
N ILE A 157 27.12 -29.58 -13.58
CA ILE A 157 27.93 -28.49 -13.07
C ILE A 157 27.83 -28.47 -11.54
N ASP A 158 28.94 -28.66 -10.85
CA ASP A 158 29.01 -28.47 -9.39
C ASP A 158 29.09 -26.98 -9.05
N LEU A 159 28.20 -26.51 -8.18
CA LEU A 159 28.09 -25.08 -7.84
C LEU A 159 29.34 -24.56 -7.15
N ASP A 160 29.89 -25.30 -6.18
CA ASP A 160 31.04 -24.85 -5.40
C ASP A 160 32.32 -24.81 -6.26
N GLU A 161 32.49 -25.80 -7.14
CA GLU A 161 33.55 -25.82 -8.13
C GLU A 161 33.43 -24.65 -9.11
N ALA A 162 32.24 -24.38 -9.67
CA ALA A 162 32.02 -23.25 -10.56
C ALA A 162 32.35 -21.91 -9.89
N VAL A 163 31.95 -21.72 -8.62
CA VAL A 163 32.29 -20.52 -7.85
C VAL A 163 33.81 -20.40 -7.63
N ARG A 164 34.47 -21.52 -7.26
CA ARG A 164 35.91 -21.59 -7.00
C ARG A 164 36.76 -21.31 -8.24
N LEU A 165 36.30 -21.76 -9.42
CA LEU A 165 36.97 -21.53 -10.71
C LEU A 165 36.71 -20.14 -11.29
N GLY A 166 35.81 -19.36 -10.70
CA GLY A 166 35.46 -18.01 -11.17
C GLY A 166 34.39 -18.00 -12.27
N ASP A 167 33.67 -19.11 -12.46
CA ASP A 167 32.60 -19.26 -13.45
C ASP A 167 31.28 -18.58 -13.02
N TRP A 168 31.41 -17.40 -12.42
CA TRP A 168 30.31 -16.63 -11.81
C TRP A 168 29.20 -16.31 -12.79
N ARG A 169 29.54 -16.09 -14.07
CA ARG A 169 28.54 -15.86 -15.13
C ARG A 169 27.65 -17.07 -15.38
N ILE A 170 28.18 -18.29 -15.26
CA ILE A 170 27.36 -19.52 -15.39
C ILE A 170 26.39 -19.58 -14.22
N VAL A 171 26.89 -19.42 -12.98
CA VAL A 171 26.07 -19.42 -11.77
C VAL A 171 24.95 -18.37 -11.85
N LEU A 172 25.27 -17.15 -12.29
CA LEU A 172 24.27 -16.08 -12.43
C LEU A 172 23.22 -16.37 -13.50
N ARG A 173 23.56 -17.02 -14.63
CA ARG A 173 22.55 -17.45 -15.60
C ARG A 173 21.58 -18.46 -14.98
N TYR A 174 22.08 -19.44 -14.24
CA TYR A 174 21.22 -20.41 -13.56
C TYR A 174 20.38 -19.78 -12.45
N LEU A 175 20.84 -18.71 -11.81
CA LEU A 175 20.03 -17.99 -10.82
C LEU A 175 18.96 -17.12 -11.48
N LEU A 176 19.35 -16.32 -12.47
CA LEU A 176 18.56 -15.19 -12.95
C LEU A 176 17.69 -15.53 -14.16
N GLU A 177 18.08 -16.50 -14.98
CA GLU A 177 17.45 -16.81 -16.27
C GLU A 177 16.85 -18.23 -16.28
N LYS A 178 15.95 -18.48 -17.24
CA LYS A 178 15.49 -19.85 -17.58
C LYS A 178 16.53 -20.54 -18.48
N PRO A 179 16.74 -21.86 -18.37
CA PRO A 179 15.94 -22.85 -17.62
C PRO A 179 16.34 -23.02 -16.15
N GLY A 180 17.17 -22.15 -15.59
CA GLY A 180 17.51 -22.14 -14.16
C GLY A 180 16.34 -21.68 -13.29
N LEU A 181 16.65 -21.03 -12.17
CA LEU A 181 15.66 -20.53 -11.22
C LEU A 181 14.85 -19.33 -11.76
N GLY A 182 15.38 -18.59 -12.75
CA GLY A 182 14.66 -17.49 -13.41
C GLY A 182 14.33 -16.30 -12.50
N TYR A 183 15.10 -16.05 -11.44
CA TYR A 183 14.75 -15.07 -10.39
C TYR A 183 14.64 -13.63 -10.87
N ALA A 184 15.25 -13.26 -12.01
CA ALA A 184 15.16 -11.89 -12.52
C ALA A 184 13.73 -11.51 -12.97
N ASP A 185 12.97 -12.52 -13.41
CA ASP A 185 11.63 -12.37 -13.97
C ASP A 185 10.53 -12.75 -12.97
N LEU A 186 10.87 -13.14 -11.74
CA LEU A 186 9.88 -13.54 -10.73
C LEU A 186 9.53 -12.37 -9.79
N PRO A 187 8.29 -12.30 -9.26
CA PRO A 187 7.92 -11.34 -8.24
C PRO A 187 8.61 -11.69 -6.93
N LYS A 188 8.88 -10.68 -6.08
CA LYS A 188 9.56 -10.91 -4.80
C LYS A 188 8.88 -11.97 -3.92
N GLY A 189 7.55 -12.02 -3.98
CA GLY A 189 6.74 -12.91 -3.15
C GLY A 189 6.98 -14.40 -3.35
N VAL A 190 7.54 -14.83 -4.49
CA VAL A 190 7.77 -16.25 -4.80
C VAL A 190 9.24 -16.67 -4.70
N LEU A 191 10.15 -15.73 -4.38
CA LEU A 191 11.57 -16.03 -4.23
C LEU A 191 11.83 -16.72 -2.89
N LEU A 192 12.73 -17.71 -2.84
CA LEU A 192 13.16 -18.29 -1.57
C LEU A 192 13.95 -17.24 -0.79
N PHE A 193 13.48 -16.90 0.41
CA PHE A 193 13.92 -15.69 1.13
C PHE A 193 14.51 -16.01 2.50
N HIS A 194 13.82 -16.83 3.30
CA HIS A 194 14.32 -17.30 4.59
C HIS A 194 14.63 -18.80 4.56
N ARG A 195 15.61 -19.22 5.36
CA ARG A 195 16.04 -20.63 5.47
C ARG A 195 15.76 -21.12 6.88
N TYR A 196 15.09 -22.26 6.98
CA TYR A 196 14.79 -22.95 8.24
C TYR A 196 15.21 -24.42 8.18
N PRO A 197 15.29 -25.13 9.32
CA PRO A 197 15.57 -26.57 9.34
C PRO A 197 14.58 -27.39 8.50
N GLU A 198 13.30 -26.99 8.46
CA GLU A 198 12.27 -27.64 7.64
C GLU A 198 12.33 -27.31 6.14
N GLY A 199 13.18 -26.35 5.75
CA GLY A 199 13.31 -25.89 4.38
C GLY A 199 13.21 -24.37 4.24
N PRO A 200 13.48 -23.84 3.04
CA PRO A 200 13.35 -22.43 2.77
C PRO A 200 11.88 -22.01 2.61
N ARG A 201 11.58 -20.76 2.96
CA ARG A 201 10.27 -20.11 2.74
C ARG A 201 10.41 -18.86 1.90
N THR A 202 9.40 -18.65 1.07
CA THR A 202 9.13 -17.44 0.30
C THR A 202 8.45 -16.38 1.16
N PRO A 203 8.51 -15.09 0.77
CA PRO A 203 7.77 -14.06 1.50
C PRO A 203 6.25 -14.30 1.49
N PHE A 204 5.70 -14.85 0.40
CA PHE A 204 4.28 -15.24 0.36
C PHE A 204 3.92 -16.23 1.48
N GLU A 205 4.71 -17.29 1.67
CA GLU A 205 4.53 -18.24 2.77
C GLU A 205 4.66 -17.57 4.14
N GLU A 206 5.62 -16.65 4.30
CA GLU A 206 5.77 -15.90 5.56
C GLU A 206 4.54 -15.06 5.88
N HIS A 207 3.83 -14.57 4.87
CA HIS A 207 2.59 -13.84 5.06
C HIS A 207 1.44 -14.75 5.54
N LEU A 208 1.36 -16.00 5.07
CA LEU A 208 0.42 -17.02 5.56
C LEU A 208 0.72 -17.39 7.02
N VAL A 209 2.00 -17.64 7.34
CA VAL A 209 2.43 -17.98 8.71
C VAL A 209 2.10 -16.84 9.69
N GLU A 210 2.31 -15.59 9.30
CA GLU A 210 1.96 -14.44 10.14
C GLU A 210 0.43 -14.34 10.33
N ALA A 211 -0.37 -14.56 9.28
CA ALA A 211 -1.83 -14.52 9.36
C ALA A 211 -2.38 -15.61 10.30
N ALA A 212 -1.85 -16.83 10.22
CA ALA A 212 -2.21 -17.92 11.14
C ALA A 212 -1.94 -17.56 12.62
N ALA A 213 -0.96 -16.70 12.88
CA ALA A 213 -0.58 -16.32 14.23
C ALA A 213 -1.41 -15.15 14.80
N ILE A 214 -1.96 -14.26 13.98
CA ILE A 214 -2.63 -13.04 14.48
C ILE A 214 -4.01 -12.75 13.87
N ASP A 215 -4.34 -13.24 12.67
CA ASP A 215 -5.58 -12.92 11.95
C ASP A 215 -6.62 -14.05 12.01
N ARG A 216 -6.34 -15.12 12.76
CA ARG A 216 -7.16 -16.32 12.85
C ARG A 216 -8.43 -16.09 13.67
N ASP A 217 -9.59 -16.44 13.12
CA ASP A 217 -10.88 -16.37 13.82
C ASP A 217 -11.17 -17.59 14.70
N GLU A 218 -12.34 -17.62 15.34
CA GLU A 218 -12.77 -18.73 16.22
C GLU A 218 -12.94 -20.07 15.48
N ASP A 219 -13.23 -20.04 14.18
CA ASP A 219 -13.35 -21.24 13.34
C ASP A 219 -12.02 -21.64 12.67
N GLY A 220 -10.94 -20.89 12.95
CA GLY A 220 -9.62 -21.13 12.40
C GLY A 220 -9.39 -20.49 11.03
N LEU A 221 -10.31 -19.68 10.50
CA LEU A 221 -10.17 -19.02 9.20
C LEU A 221 -9.21 -17.82 9.28
N CYS A 222 -8.35 -17.70 8.27
CA CYS A 222 -7.45 -16.58 8.06
C CYS A 222 -7.73 -15.98 6.67
N LEU A 223 -8.14 -14.70 6.63
CA LEU A 223 -8.44 -13.97 5.39
C LEU A 223 -7.21 -13.21 4.88
N LEU A 224 -6.81 -13.48 3.63
CA LEU A 224 -5.74 -12.77 2.97
C LEU A 224 -6.13 -12.34 1.56
N HIS A 225 -5.67 -11.15 1.18
CA HIS A 225 -5.77 -10.63 -0.17
C HIS A 225 -4.40 -10.18 -0.66
N PHE A 226 -4.04 -10.53 -1.88
CA PHE A 226 -2.79 -10.14 -2.51
C PHE A 226 -3.07 -9.38 -3.80
N THR A 227 -2.39 -8.25 -4.02
CA THR A 227 -2.31 -7.67 -5.37
C THR A 227 -1.10 -8.21 -6.08
N VAL A 228 -1.30 -8.83 -7.24
CA VAL A 228 -0.25 -9.44 -8.05
C VAL A 228 -0.26 -8.82 -9.44
N SER A 229 0.82 -8.97 -10.20
CA SER A 229 0.77 -8.61 -11.61
C SER A 229 0.10 -9.73 -12.42
N PRO A 230 -0.63 -9.41 -13.51
CA PRO A 230 -1.33 -10.42 -14.30
C PRO A 230 -0.43 -11.58 -14.76
N GLU A 231 0.79 -11.27 -15.15
CA GLU A 231 1.78 -12.24 -15.64
C GLU A 231 2.30 -13.20 -14.55
N HIS A 232 2.09 -12.89 -13.27
CA HIS A 232 2.57 -13.68 -12.13
C HIS A 232 1.47 -14.26 -11.26
N GLN A 233 0.20 -14.03 -11.58
CA GLN A 233 -0.91 -14.59 -10.78
C GLN A 233 -0.81 -16.12 -10.70
N ASP A 234 -0.59 -16.79 -11.83
CA ASP A 234 -0.41 -18.24 -11.87
C ASP A 234 0.76 -18.75 -11.00
N ASP A 235 1.83 -17.96 -10.85
CA ASP A 235 2.97 -18.32 -10.00
C ASP A 235 2.56 -18.34 -8.52
N PHE A 236 1.75 -17.37 -8.09
CA PHE A 236 1.22 -17.31 -6.73
C PHE A 236 0.17 -18.39 -6.46
N GLU A 237 -0.72 -18.67 -7.41
CA GLU A 237 -1.73 -19.72 -7.27
C GLU A 237 -1.07 -21.11 -7.13
N ARG A 238 -0.09 -21.43 -8.00
CA ARG A 238 0.68 -22.67 -7.89
C ARG A 238 1.44 -22.78 -6.57
N LEU A 239 2.05 -21.67 -6.13
CA LEU A 239 2.75 -21.63 -4.86
C LEU A 239 1.78 -21.90 -3.70
N LEU A 240 0.63 -21.24 -3.70
CA LEU A 240 -0.42 -21.41 -2.70
C LEU A 240 -0.93 -22.85 -2.63
N ASP A 241 -1.26 -23.47 -3.76
CA ASP A 241 -1.73 -24.85 -3.81
C ASP A 241 -0.72 -25.85 -3.25
N ARG A 242 0.57 -25.58 -3.49
CA ARG A 242 1.67 -26.41 -2.97
C ARG A 242 1.84 -26.29 -1.45
N VAL A 243 1.74 -25.07 -0.91
CA VAL A 243 2.13 -24.79 0.49
C VAL A 243 0.95 -24.81 1.45
N ARG A 244 -0.26 -24.51 0.98
CA ARG A 244 -1.47 -24.38 1.81
C ARG A 244 -1.74 -25.63 2.66
N PRO A 245 -1.79 -26.87 2.13
CA PRO A 245 -2.17 -28.02 2.95
C PRO A 245 -1.23 -28.25 4.14
N GLY A 246 0.08 -28.13 3.92
CA GLY A 246 1.08 -28.31 4.98
C GLY A 246 1.05 -27.20 6.03
N LEU A 247 0.74 -25.96 5.63
CA LEU A 247 0.61 -24.85 6.58
C LEU A 247 -0.70 -24.92 7.37
N GLU A 248 -1.81 -25.26 6.73
CA GLU A 248 -3.12 -25.45 7.40
C GLU A 248 -3.05 -26.56 8.46
N GLU A 249 -2.44 -27.70 8.13
CA GLU A 249 -2.20 -28.79 9.08
C GLU A 249 -1.27 -28.35 10.23
N ARG A 250 -0.16 -27.67 9.91
CA ARG A 250 0.83 -27.24 10.90
C ARG A 250 0.26 -26.25 11.91
N PHE A 251 -0.61 -25.34 11.47
CA PHE A 251 -1.11 -24.24 12.29
C PHE A 251 -2.55 -24.42 12.77
N ASP A 252 -3.21 -25.52 12.40
CA ASP A 252 -4.61 -25.79 12.74
C ASP A 252 -5.49 -24.59 12.37
N CYS A 253 -5.48 -24.25 11.07
CA CYS A 253 -6.20 -23.11 10.50
C CYS A 253 -6.58 -23.37 9.04
N ARG A 254 -7.44 -22.52 8.47
CA ARG A 254 -7.78 -22.49 7.04
C ARG A 254 -7.39 -21.15 6.45
N PHE A 255 -6.75 -21.15 5.27
CA PHE A 255 -6.46 -19.93 4.54
C PHE A 255 -7.48 -19.70 3.43
N GLU A 256 -8.14 -18.54 3.48
CA GLU A 256 -8.92 -18.03 2.37
C GLU A 256 -8.15 -16.87 1.74
N VAL A 257 -7.55 -17.17 0.60
CA VAL A 257 -6.66 -16.27 -0.13
C VAL A 257 -7.33 -15.86 -1.42
N SER A 258 -7.39 -14.55 -1.65
CA SER A 258 -7.85 -13.98 -2.92
C SER A 258 -6.73 -13.15 -3.57
N PHE A 259 -6.81 -13.04 -4.89
CA PHE A 259 -5.88 -12.26 -5.69
C PHE A 259 -6.65 -11.19 -6.46
N SER A 260 -6.07 -10.00 -6.54
CA SER A 260 -6.47 -8.99 -7.53
C SER A 260 -5.26 -8.56 -8.34
N THR A 261 -5.52 -8.06 -9.54
CA THR A 261 -4.48 -7.44 -10.35
C THR A 261 -4.58 -5.94 -10.23
N GLN A 262 -3.42 -5.28 -10.25
CA GLN A 262 -3.40 -3.83 -10.39
C GLN A 262 -4.02 -3.45 -11.74
N ARG A 263 -5.08 -2.64 -11.72
CA ARG A 263 -5.73 -2.19 -12.96
C ARG A 263 -4.76 -1.33 -13.77
N HIS A 264 -4.48 -1.71 -15.02
CA HIS A 264 -3.70 -0.91 -15.97
C HIS A 264 -4.30 0.48 -16.24
N SER A 265 -5.58 0.67 -15.94
CA SER A 265 -6.23 1.98 -15.95
C SER A 265 -5.62 2.97 -14.95
N THR A 266 -4.77 2.51 -14.03
CA THR A 266 -4.01 3.35 -13.09
C THR A 266 -2.57 3.60 -13.54
N ASP A 267 -2.13 2.99 -14.64
CA ASP A 267 -0.77 3.14 -15.14
C ASP A 267 -0.49 4.60 -15.50
N THR A 268 0.70 5.05 -15.16
CA THR A 268 1.18 6.41 -15.42
C THR A 268 1.89 6.44 -16.76
N LEU A 269 1.43 7.33 -17.65
CA LEU A 269 2.07 7.62 -18.92
C LEU A 269 3.45 8.24 -18.68
N ALA A 270 4.49 7.59 -19.22
CA ALA A 270 5.84 8.15 -19.20
C ALA A 270 5.91 9.38 -20.12
N VAL A 271 6.72 10.37 -19.73
CA VAL A 271 7.00 11.56 -20.54
C VAL A 271 8.48 11.66 -20.90
N ASP A 272 8.78 12.34 -22.01
CA ASP A 272 10.14 12.74 -22.38
C ASP A 272 10.64 13.93 -21.54
N PRO A 273 11.93 14.32 -21.61
CA PRO A 273 12.45 15.48 -20.89
C PRO A 273 11.82 16.83 -21.27
N GLN A 274 10.94 16.87 -22.28
CA GLN A 274 10.16 18.04 -22.68
C GLN A 274 8.68 17.92 -22.24
N ASN A 275 8.35 16.96 -21.36
CA ASN A 275 7.00 16.71 -20.86
C ASN A 275 5.98 16.42 -21.98
N ARG A 276 6.39 15.67 -23.00
CA ARG A 276 5.51 15.09 -24.03
C ARG A 276 5.37 13.58 -23.82
N PRO A 277 4.26 12.94 -24.23
CA PRO A 277 4.10 11.49 -24.13
C PRO A 277 5.30 10.74 -24.71
N PHE A 278 5.95 9.91 -23.90
CA PHE A 278 7.09 9.11 -24.33
C PHE A 278 6.61 8.00 -25.27
N ARG A 279 7.34 7.83 -26.38
CA ARG A 279 7.09 6.79 -27.37
C ARG A 279 8.28 5.87 -27.50
N THR A 280 8.02 4.57 -27.54
CA THR A 280 9.01 3.54 -27.89
C THR A 280 9.38 3.63 -29.38
N ASP A 281 10.42 2.91 -29.79
CA ASP A 281 10.92 2.93 -31.18
C ASP A 281 9.86 2.51 -32.21
N ASP A 282 8.88 1.68 -31.81
CA ASP A 282 7.76 1.27 -32.64
C ASP A 282 6.57 2.26 -32.61
N GLY A 283 6.71 3.38 -31.90
CA GLY A 283 5.75 4.49 -31.81
C GLY A 283 4.63 4.31 -30.78
N ALA A 284 4.64 3.23 -29.99
CA ALA A 284 3.66 3.00 -28.91
C ALA A 284 3.94 3.90 -27.70
N LEU A 285 2.90 4.22 -26.92
CA LEU A 285 3.09 4.93 -25.64
C LEU A 285 3.67 3.98 -24.59
N LEU A 286 4.59 4.50 -23.77
CA LEU A 286 5.12 3.76 -22.63
C LEU A 286 4.33 4.09 -21.36
N PHE A 287 3.70 3.08 -20.78
CA PHE A 287 3.04 3.18 -19.48
C PHE A 287 3.87 2.49 -18.40
N ARG A 288 3.82 3.01 -17.18
CA ARG A 288 4.46 2.43 -16.00
C ARG A 288 3.40 2.17 -14.93
N PRO A 289 3.47 1.06 -14.18
CA PRO A 289 2.51 0.77 -13.11
C PRO A 289 2.36 1.94 -12.13
N GLY A 290 1.13 2.45 -11.97
CA GLY A 290 0.85 3.58 -11.09
C GLY A 290 0.68 3.16 -9.63
N GLY A 291 1.68 3.39 -8.79
CA GLY A 291 1.81 2.72 -7.48
C GLY A 291 0.74 2.99 -6.40
N HIS A 292 -0.18 3.96 -6.56
CA HIS A 292 -1.07 4.38 -5.46
C HIS A 292 -2.58 4.29 -5.77
N GLY A 293 -3.01 4.45 -7.02
CA GLY A 293 -4.45 4.50 -7.36
C GLY A 293 -5.18 3.19 -7.09
N ALA A 294 -4.54 2.05 -7.40
CA ALA A 294 -5.14 0.74 -7.22
C ALA A 294 -5.34 0.34 -5.75
N LEU A 295 -4.56 0.87 -4.80
CA LEU A 295 -4.67 0.50 -3.39
C LEU A 295 -6.01 0.94 -2.80
N ILE A 296 -6.42 2.20 -3.05
CA ILE A 296 -7.67 2.76 -2.52
C ILE A 296 -8.87 2.02 -3.11
N ASP A 297 -8.87 1.76 -4.42
CA ASP A 297 -9.95 1.03 -5.08
C ASP A 297 -10.08 -0.38 -4.54
N ASN A 298 -8.96 -1.09 -4.35
CA ASN A 298 -8.95 -2.43 -3.76
C ASN A 298 -9.46 -2.40 -2.31
N LEU A 299 -9.06 -1.43 -1.50
CA LEU A 299 -9.57 -1.29 -0.13
C LEU A 299 -11.09 -1.02 -0.11
N ASN A 300 -11.59 -0.22 -1.06
CA ASN A 300 -13.03 0.03 -1.20
C ASN A 300 -13.78 -1.23 -1.65
N GLU A 301 -13.23 -2.00 -2.58
CA GLU A 301 -13.80 -3.29 -3.01
C GLU A 301 -13.84 -4.29 -1.84
N LEU A 302 -12.73 -4.48 -1.13
CA LEU A 302 -12.67 -5.33 0.07
C LEU A 302 -13.67 -4.88 1.14
N GLY A 303 -13.80 -3.57 1.38
CA GLY A 303 -14.78 -3.01 2.30
C GLY A 303 -16.23 -3.31 1.88
N ARG A 304 -16.54 -3.27 0.58
CA ARG A 304 -17.86 -3.69 0.05
C ARG A 304 -18.09 -5.20 0.22
N ASP A 305 -17.04 -5.99 0.15
CA ASP A 305 -17.05 -7.43 0.39
C ASP A 305 -17.09 -7.78 1.90
N GLY A 306 -17.27 -6.77 2.77
CA GLY A 306 -17.49 -6.94 4.20
C GLY A 306 -16.21 -6.97 5.04
N TRP A 307 -15.06 -6.64 4.46
CA TRP A 307 -13.83 -6.49 5.24
C TRP A 307 -13.90 -5.26 6.14
N ASP A 308 -13.54 -5.42 7.41
CA ASP A 308 -13.63 -4.36 8.41
C ASP A 308 -12.25 -3.80 8.79
N ILE A 309 -11.37 -4.65 9.33
CA ILE A 309 -10.01 -4.25 9.71
C ILE A 309 -8.99 -4.88 8.76
N VAL A 310 -8.26 -4.03 8.04
CA VAL A 310 -7.26 -4.47 7.06
C VAL A 310 -5.85 -4.22 7.57
N LEU A 311 -5.08 -5.29 7.75
CA LEU A 311 -3.64 -5.23 8.04
C LEU A 311 -2.86 -5.13 6.72
N LEU A 312 -2.49 -3.91 6.35
CA LEU A 312 -1.70 -3.63 5.15
C LEU A 312 -0.19 -3.83 5.40
N LYS A 313 0.45 -4.70 4.60
CA LYS A 313 1.90 -4.93 4.69
C LYS A 313 2.49 -5.32 3.32
N ASN A 314 3.59 -4.68 2.90
CA ASN A 314 4.31 -5.06 1.69
C ASN A 314 4.81 -6.51 1.76
N ILE A 315 4.83 -7.19 0.60
CA ILE A 315 5.19 -8.61 0.47
C ILE A 315 6.60 -8.95 1.01
N ASP A 316 7.56 -8.03 0.88
CA ASP A 316 8.96 -8.23 1.26
C ASP A 316 9.28 -7.77 2.69
N ASN A 317 8.33 -7.13 3.38
CA ASN A 317 8.48 -6.76 4.77
C ASN A 317 8.19 -7.97 5.66
N VAL A 318 9.01 -9.00 5.58
CA VAL A 318 8.88 -10.23 6.39
C VAL A 318 10.15 -10.44 7.20
N VAL A 319 10.03 -11.14 8.32
CA VAL A 319 11.17 -11.46 9.20
C VAL A 319 11.20 -12.96 9.49
N PRO A 320 12.38 -13.51 9.83
CA PRO A 320 12.46 -14.91 10.24
C PRO A 320 11.68 -15.20 11.52
N ASP A 321 11.32 -16.46 11.76
CA ASP A 321 10.48 -16.90 12.88
C ASP A 321 10.91 -16.39 14.26
N ASP A 322 12.21 -16.33 14.53
CA ASP A 322 12.76 -15.85 15.82
C ASP A 322 12.42 -14.37 16.09
N ARG A 323 12.16 -13.58 15.05
CA ARG A 323 11.82 -12.15 15.13
C ARG A 323 10.32 -11.88 14.98
N LYS A 324 9.50 -12.88 14.63
CA LYS A 324 8.05 -12.70 14.47
C LYS A 324 7.31 -12.26 15.73
N PRO A 325 7.62 -12.75 16.96
CA PRO A 325 6.85 -12.40 18.15
C PRO A 325 6.75 -10.89 18.41
N VAL A 326 7.83 -10.13 18.16
CA VAL A 326 7.81 -8.66 18.32
C VAL A 326 6.96 -7.99 17.24
N VAL A 327 6.99 -8.48 16.00
CA VAL A 327 6.15 -7.98 14.91
C VAL A 327 4.68 -8.26 15.20
N HIS A 328 4.34 -9.47 15.66
CA HIS A 328 2.99 -9.86 16.03
C HIS A 328 2.44 -8.97 17.15
N LEU A 329 3.24 -8.77 18.22
CA LEU A 329 2.86 -7.90 19.34
C LEU A 329 2.48 -6.49 18.86
N TRP A 330 3.37 -5.82 18.12
CA TRP A 330 3.13 -4.45 17.71
C TRP A 330 2.00 -4.31 16.69
N LYS A 331 1.78 -5.29 15.82
CA LYS A 331 0.63 -5.29 14.91
C LYS A 331 -0.70 -5.41 15.66
N ARG A 332 -0.78 -6.32 16.62
CA ARG A 332 -1.96 -6.49 17.47
C ARG A 332 -2.24 -5.23 18.28
N LEU A 333 -1.21 -4.59 18.84
CA LEU A 333 -1.34 -3.30 19.53
C LEU A 333 -1.85 -2.18 18.61
N LEU A 334 -1.31 -2.07 17.39
CA LEU A 334 -1.77 -1.06 16.42
C LEU A 334 -3.21 -1.30 15.99
N GLY A 335 -3.59 -2.55 15.72
CA GLY A 335 -4.97 -2.91 15.39
C GLY A 335 -5.93 -2.69 16.56
N GLY A 336 -5.51 -2.99 17.79
CA GLY A 336 -6.26 -2.69 19.01
C GLY A 336 -6.48 -1.20 19.25
N CYS A 337 -5.45 -0.39 18.99
CA CYS A 337 -5.54 1.07 19.02
C CYS A 337 -6.51 1.60 17.96
N LEU A 338 -6.42 1.10 16.72
CA LEU A 338 -7.35 1.42 15.64
C LEU A 338 -8.80 1.12 16.05
N LEU A 339 -9.05 -0.07 16.61
CA LEU A 339 -10.36 -0.46 17.10
C LEU A 339 -10.86 0.48 18.20
N ALA A 340 -10.03 0.78 19.21
CA ALA A 340 -10.40 1.68 20.30
C ALA A 340 -10.81 3.07 19.80
N VAL A 341 -10.02 3.65 18.89
CA VAL A 341 -10.31 4.97 18.30
C VAL A 341 -11.56 4.91 17.42
N ARG A 342 -11.74 3.85 16.63
CA ARG A 342 -12.92 3.72 15.76
C ARG A 342 -14.21 3.59 16.57
N GLU A 343 -14.25 2.74 17.60
CA GLU A 343 -15.45 2.59 18.44
C GLU A 343 -15.78 3.91 19.16
N ALA A 344 -14.77 4.65 19.63
CA ALA A 344 -14.98 5.97 20.19
C ALA A 344 -15.55 6.97 19.15
N ALA A 345 -15.05 6.94 17.91
CA ALA A 345 -15.58 7.76 16.82
C ALA A 345 -17.06 7.45 16.53
N PHE A 346 -17.45 6.19 16.52
CA PHE A 346 -18.85 5.77 16.34
C PHE A 346 -19.75 6.25 17.47
N VAL A 347 -19.30 6.18 18.73
CA VAL A 347 -20.04 6.76 19.87
C VAL A 347 -20.24 8.27 19.69
N HIS A 348 -19.25 9.00 19.16
CA HIS A 348 -19.42 10.43 18.87
C HIS A 348 -20.38 10.69 17.70
N LEU A 349 -20.34 9.87 16.64
CA LEU A 349 -21.28 9.96 15.52
C LEU A 349 -22.73 9.74 15.99
N ASP A 350 -23.02 8.68 16.73
CA ASP A 350 -24.35 8.38 17.28
C ASP A 350 -24.89 9.56 18.12
N ARG A 351 -24.02 10.14 18.94
CA ARG A 351 -24.36 11.30 19.79
C ARG A 351 -24.66 12.56 18.97
N LEU A 352 -23.93 12.77 17.87
CA LEU A 352 -24.15 13.90 16.96
C LEU A 352 -25.46 13.73 16.19
N GLU A 353 -25.75 12.53 15.70
CA GLU A 353 -27.02 12.20 15.03
C GLU A 353 -28.21 12.48 15.97
N ALA A 354 -28.12 12.04 17.22
CA ALA A 354 -29.15 12.26 18.24
C ALA A 354 -29.37 13.74 18.64
N LEU A 355 -28.64 14.71 18.07
CA LEU A 355 -28.86 16.13 18.29
C LEU A 355 -30.02 16.74 17.48
N ASP A 356 -30.67 15.99 16.59
CA ASP A 356 -31.78 16.53 15.80
C ASP A 356 -32.93 17.03 16.69
N GLY A 357 -33.22 18.33 16.59
CA GLY A 357 -34.22 19.01 17.44
C GLY A 357 -33.75 19.31 18.87
N VAL A 358 -32.55 18.91 19.28
CA VAL A 358 -31.95 19.19 20.59
C VAL A 358 -31.19 20.51 20.54
N ARG A 359 -31.47 21.42 21.49
CA ARG A 359 -30.83 22.75 21.58
C ARG A 359 -30.30 23.05 22.97
N GLY A 360 -29.50 24.11 23.07
CA GLY A 360 -28.96 24.60 24.34
C GLY A 360 -27.78 23.79 24.86
N LYS A 361 -27.55 23.82 26.18
CA LYS A 361 -26.32 23.31 26.82
C LYS A 361 -25.96 21.87 26.49
N ARG A 362 -26.97 21.00 26.28
CA ARG A 362 -26.76 19.60 25.93
C ARG A 362 -26.15 19.44 24.53
N ALA A 363 -26.64 20.19 23.55
CA ALA A 363 -26.09 20.17 22.20
C ALA A 363 -24.65 20.69 22.19
N GLU A 364 -24.39 21.78 22.92
CA GLU A 364 -23.05 22.35 23.03
C GLU A 364 -22.04 21.38 23.66
N ALA A 365 -22.44 20.64 24.69
CA ALA A 365 -21.57 19.65 25.32
C ALA A 365 -21.16 18.53 24.35
N VAL A 366 -22.11 18.02 23.54
CA VAL A 366 -21.83 16.97 22.55
C VAL A 366 -20.89 17.49 21.45
N LEU A 367 -21.15 18.68 20.91
CA LEU A 367 -20.29 19.30 19.89
C LEU A 367 -18.87 19.53 20.40
N ARG A 368 -18.74 20.02 21.64
CA ARG A 368 -17.43 20.22 22.28
C ARG A 368 -16.69 18.90 22.46
N GLU A 369 -17.34 17.87 23.00
CA GLU A 369 -16.69 16.57 23.25
C GLU A 369 -16.26 15.87 21.96
N ALA A 370 -17.08 15.92 20.90
CA ALA A 370 -16.71 15.39 19.59
C ALA A 370 -15.56 16.18 18.94
N GLY A 371 -15.54 17.51 19.11
CA GLY A 371 -14.42 18.35 18.68
C GLY A 371 -13.12 18.01 19.41
N GLU A 372 -13.17 17.87 20.74
CA GLU A 372 -12.02 17.48 21.55
C GLU A 372 -11.48 16.10 21.16
N PHE A 373 -12.36 15.14 20.86
CA PHE A 373 -11.98 13.82 20.36
C PHE A 373 -11.27 13.92 19.00
N LEU A 374 -11.81 14.69 18.06
CA LEU A 374 -11.21 14.90 16.74
C LEU A 374 -9.79 15.49 16.82
N GLU A 375 -9.59 16.48 17.69
CA GLU A 375 -8.28 17.12 17.85
C GLU A 375 -7.27 16.22 18.57
N LYS A 376 -7.68 15.56 19.66
CA LYS A 376 -6.77 14.85 20.55
C LYS A 376 -6.50 13.41 20.10
N GLU A 377 -7.52 12.67 19.71
CA GLU A 377 -7.39 11.25 19.37
C GLU A 377 -7.10 11.05 17.87
N LEU A 378 -7.71 11.85 17.00
CA LEU A 378 -7.51 11.76 15.54
C LEU A 378 -6.46 12.74 14.99
N CYS A 379 -5.83 13.53 15.87
CA CYS A 379 -4.80 14.50 15.50
C CYS A 379 -5.25 15.46 14.38
N ARG A 380 -6.52 15.90 14.40
CA ARG A 380 -7.09 16.76 13.37
C ARG A 380 -7.61 18.05 14.00
N PRO A 381 -6.88 19.18 13.86
CA PRO A 381 -7.28 20.47 14.40
C PRO A 381 -8.65 20.92 13.88
N LEU A 382 -9.41 21.59 14.74
CA LEU A 382 -10.64 22.26 14.33
C LEU A 382 -10.33 23.49 13.47
N PRO A 383 -11.17 23.81 12.48
CA PRO A 383 -10.98 24.97 11.63
C PRO A 383 -11.11 26.27 12.44
N GLU A 384 -10.44 27.32 11.98
CA GLU A 384 -10.58 28.65 12.56
C GLU A 384 -12.06 29.09 12.50
N GLY A 385 -12.57 29.66 13.59
CA GLY A 385 -13.97 30.06 13.69
C GLY A 385 -14.95 28.93 14.06
N PHE A 386 -14.49 27.68 14.24
CA PHE A 386 -15.38 26.55 14.55
C PHE A 386 -16.26 26.80 15.78
N ALA A 387 -15.72 27.40 16.84
CA ALA A 387 -16.46 27.69 18.06
C ALA A 387 -17.56 28.75 17.88
N GLN A 388 -17.42 29.62 16.87
CA GLN A 388 -18.35 30.70 16.55
C GLN A 388 -19.37 30.32 15.47
N ALA A 389 -19.13 29.23 14.75
CA ALA A 389 -20.02 28.71 13.71
C ALA A 389 -21.36 28.23 14.28
N ASP A 390 -22.38 28.18 13.42
CA ASP A 390 -23.70 27.69 13.82
C ASP A 390 -23.62 26.21 14.28
N PRO A 391 -24.36 25.81 15.34
CA PRO A 391 -24.34 24.43 15.83
C PRO A 391 -24.61 23.36 14.77
N GLN A 392 -25.44 23.63 13.76
CA GLN A 392 -25.71 22.69 12.67
C GLN A 392 -24.52 22.58 11.71
N GLU A 393 -23.81 23.68 11.45
CA GLU A 393 -22.59 23.67 10.65
C GLU A 393 -21.48 22.91 11.38
N ARG A 394 -21.35 23.12 12.69
CA ARG A 394 -20.41 22.37 13.55
C ARG A 394 -20.73 20.89 13.56
N LYS A 395 -22.00 20.51 13.73
CA LYS A 395 -22.46 19.11 13.66
C LYS A 395 -22.07 18.49 12.33
N ARG A 396 -22.42 19.12 11.20
CA ARG A 396 -22.10 18.62 9.86
C ARG A 396 -20.60 18.43 9.67
N PHE A 397 -19.80 19.42 10.03
CA PHE A 397 -18.34 19.32 9.96
C PHE A 397 -17.79 18.13 10.76
N LEU A 398 -18.26 17.94 11.99
CA LEU A 398 -17.82 16.83 12.85
C LEU A 398 -18.25 15.47 12.28
N MET A 399 -19.48 15.35 11.78
CA MET A 399 -19.95 14.13 11.12
C MET A 399 -19.10 13.81 9.90
N ASP A 400 -18.90 14.77 8.98
CA ASP A 400 -18.07 14.58 7.79
C ASP A 400 -16.59 14.26 8.14
N ALA A 401 -16.13 14.71 9.30
CA ALA A 401 -14.76 14.48 9.75
C ALA A 401 -14.56 13.09 10.38
N LEU A 402 -15.57 12.61 11.13
CA LEU A 402 -15.55 11.34 11.86
C LEU A 402 -16.03 10.17 11.00
N ASP A 403 -16.93 10.39 10.05
CA ASP A 403 -17.43 9.38 9.11
C ASP A 403 -16.45 9.18 7.95
N ARG A 404 -15.23 8.74 8.29
CA ARG A 404 -14.14 8.50 7.34
C ARG A 404 -13.36 7.25 7.73
N PRO A 405 -12.74 6.54 6.77
CA PRO A 405 -11.81 5.47 7.09
C PRO A 405 -10.68 5.96 8.00
N ILE A 406 -10.37 5.19 9.04
CA ILE A 406 -9.30 5.50 9.99
C ILE A 406 -8.07 4.68 9.64
N ARG A 407 -6.92 5.33 9.62
CA ARG A 407 -5.62 4.68 9.44
C ARG A 407 -4.75 4.94 10.65
N VAL A 408 -4.19 3.88 11.22
CA VAL A 408 -3.17 3.93 12.26
C VAL A 408 -1.87 3.35 11.71
N CYS A 409 -0.77 4.09 11.88
CA CYS A 409 0.56 3.64 11.46
C CYS A 409 1.51 3.64 12.67
N GLY A 410 2.33 2.61 12.78
CA GLY A 410 3.46 2.60 13.71
C GLY A 410 4.66 3.33 13.12
N VAL A 411 5.37 4.11 13.93
CA VAL A 411 6.65 4.72 13.58
C VAL A 411 7.72 4.25 14.54
N VAL A 412 8.93 4.03 14.02
CA VAL A 412 10.11 3.66 14.82
C VAL A 412 11.12 4.80 14.82
N ARG A 413 12.03 4.82 15.80
CA ARG A 413 13.11 5.81 15.80
C ARG A 413 13.96 5.61 14.55
N ASN A 414 14.19 6.69 13.80
CA ASN A 414 15.12 6.65 12.69
C ASN A 414 16.54 6.44 13.21
N GLN A 415 17.24 5.42 12.69
CA GLN A 415 18.62 5.09 13.04
C GLN A 415 19.62 5.45 11.92
N GLY A 416 19.22 6.37 11.02
CA GLY A 416 20.01 6.80 9.86
C GLY A 416 19.58 6.15 8.53
N GLU A 417 18.48 5.40 8.54
CA GLU A 417 17.94 4.77 7.35
C GLU A 417 17.18 5.79 6.48
N PRO A 418 17.30 5.71 5.15
CA PRO A 418 16.53 6.55 4.25
C PRO A 418 15.05 6.15 4.30
N GLY A 419 14.15 7.13 4.28
CA GLY A 419 12.72 6.88 4.28
C GLY A 419 11.89 8.10 4.66
N GLY A 420 10.57 7.96 4.56
CA GLY A 420 9.64 9.00 4.96
C GLY A 420 9.56 9.14 6.49
N GLY A 421 9.41 10.39 6.95
CA GLY A 421 9.25 10.73 8.37
C GLY A 421 7.85 11.24 8.69
N PRO A 422 7.40 11.17 9.96
CA PRO A 422 6.11 11.73 10.37
C PRO A 422 6.19 13.24 10.56
N PHE A 423 5.38 13.99 9.81
CA PHE A 423 5.30 15.45 9.87
C PHE A 423 3.85 15.92 9.94
N TRP A 424 3.63 17.05 10.58
CA TRP A 424 2.42 17.83 10.44
C TRP A 424 2.43 18.52 9.08
N VAL A 425 1.42 18.24 8.27
CA VAL A 425 1.27 18.75 6.91
C VAL A 425 -0.01 19.55 6.79
N GLU A 426 0.04 20.65 6.06
CA GLU A 426 -1.13 21.41 5.64
C GLU A 426 -1.55 20.98 4.22
N SER A 427 -2.79 20.50 4.10
CA SER A 427 -3.37 20.15 2.80
C SER A 427 -3.66 21.42 1.99
N PRO A 428 -3.82 21.31 0.65
CA PRO A 428 -4.25 22.43 -0.19
C PRO A 428 -5.59 23.05 0.24
N SER A 429 -6.45 22.28 0.93
CA SER A 429 -7.70 22.76 1.51
C SER A 429 -7.56 23.47 2.86
N GLY A 430 -6.32 23.66 3.35
CA GLY A 430 -6.00 24.28 4.65
C GLY A 430 -6.12 23.33 5.85
N GLY A 431 -6.42 22.05 5.63
CA GLY A 431 -6.55 21.06 6.70
C GLY A 431 -5.18 20.60 7.19
N ILE A 432 -5.00 20.53 8.52
CA ILE A 432 -3.73 20.10 9.13
C ILE A 432 -3.87 18.66 9.62
N SER A 433 -2.90 17.80 9.31
CA SER A 433 -2.86 16.42 9.82
C SER A 433 -1.44 15.82 9.83
N PRO A 434 -1.16 14.82 10.67
CA PRO A 434 0.07 14.04 10.59
C PRO A 434 0.11 13.19 9.32
N GLN A 435 1.22 13.23 8.59
CA GLN A 435 1.47 12.42 7.39
C GLN A 435 2.90 11.86 7.43
N ILE A 436 3.11 10.71 6.78
CA ILE A 436 4.45 10.25 6.44
C ILE A 436 4.86 10.94 5.16
N VAL A 437 5.93 11.74 5.21
CA VAL A 437 6.43 12.54 4.09
C VAL A 437 7.81 12.04 3.70
N GLU A 438 7.98 11.71 2.43
CA GLU A 438 9.26 11.34 1.83
C GLU A 438 10.10 12.57 1.45
N THR A 439 11.42 12.43 1.39
CA THR A 439 12.35 13.52 1.02
C THR A 439 12.01 14.15 -0.33
N SER A 440 11.54 13.36 -1.30
CA SER A 440 11.14 13.84 -2.63
C SER A 440 9.95 14.80 -2.63
N GLN A 441 9.19 14.85 -1.53
CA GLN A 441 8.00 15.68 -1.37
C GLN A 441 8.28 16.99 -0.63
N ILE A 442 9.49 17.19 -0.12
CA ILE A 442 9.91 18.38 0.62
C ILE A 442 10.60 19.34 -0.36
N ASP A 443 10.29 20.63 -0.21
CA ASP A 443 10.94 21.70 -0.99
C ASP A 443 12.47 21.68 -0.73
N PRO A 444 13.33 21.54 -1.77
CA PRO A 444 14.78 21.39 -1.66
C PRO A 444 15.54 22.45 -0.87
#